data_AF-A0A938ISR8-F1
#
_entry.id   AF-A0A938ISR8-F1
#
_cell.length_a   1.000
_cell.length_b   1.000
_cell.length_c   1.000
_cell.angle_alpha   90.00
_cell.angle_beta   90.00
_cell.angle_gamma   90.00
#
_symmetry.space_group_name_H-M   'P 1'
#
loop_
_entity.id
_entity.type
_entity.pdbx_description
1 polymer ?
#
loop_
_entity_poly.entity_id
_entity_poly.type
_entity_poly.pdbx_seq_one_letter_code
_entity_poly.pdbx_strand_id
1 'polypeptide(L)'
;MEKHFLEGKMEGKPEFRAEPWYNPYGDCIEYQVADEAFVAERIDELLTIYRSAIDNRPVGFQIKGVQAIIRRFGWDGLVVASEAGAGQVRSISIVALLLAAYEEGPKTLGRRRAYAAVMESPPKQHTIPADELVPA
;
A
#
# COMPACT_ATOMS: atom_id res chain seq x y z
N MET A 1 10.03 -18.02 27.49
CA MET A 1 10.03 -16.64 26.99
C MET A 1 11.24 -16.54 26.07
N GLU A 2 11.03 -16.72 24.77
CA GLU A 2 12.12 -16.73 23.78
C GLU A 2 12.75 -15.35 23.71
N LYS A 3 14.07 -15.28 23.95
CA LYS A 3 14.84 -14.07 23.71
C LYS A 3 14.80 -13.81 22.21
N HIS A 4 14.18 -12.69 21.81
CA HIS A 4 14.08 -12.32 20.40
C HIS A 4 15.49 -12.16 19.83
N PHE A 5 15.79 -12.95 18.79
CA PHE A 5 17.08 -13.10 18.09
C PHE A 5 17.76 -11.78 17.66
N LEU A 6 17.05 -10.66 17.69
CA LEU A 6 17.48 -9.36 17.18
C LEU A 6 17.88 -8.34 18.27
N GLU A 7 17.63 -8.62 19.56
CA GLU A 7 17.87 -7.66 20.66
C GLU A 7 19.34 -7.19 20.78
N GLY A 8 20.30 -7.99 20.30
CA GLY A 8 21.73 -7.65 20.33
C GLY A 8 22.28 -6.99 19.06
N LYS A 9 21.46 -6.76 18.04
CA LYS A 9 21.90 -6.26 16.71
C LYS A 9 21.23 -4.98 16.23
N MET A 10 20.26 -4.47 16.98
CA MET A 10 19.54 -3.25 16.63
C MET A 10 19.70 -2.23 17.75
N GLU A 11 20.41 -1.14 17.47
CA GLU A 11 20.48 0.02 18.36
C GLU A 11 19.39 1.03 17.95
N GLY A 12 18.54 1.44 18.90
CA GLY A 12 17.49 2.42 18.69
C GLY A 12 16.13 1.96 19.22
N LYS A 13 15.26 2.93 19.54
CA LYS A 13 13.84 2.64 19.78
C LYS A 13 13.17 2.53 18.40
N PRO A 14 12.47 1.43 18.08
CA PRO A 14 11.69 1.38 16.85
C PRO A 14 10.64 2.48 16.88
N GLU A 15 10.66 3.35 15.87
CA GLU A 15 9.70 4.42 15.69
C GLU A 15 8.74 4.05 14.57
N PHE A 16 7.45 4.13 14.83
CA PHE A 16 6.43 3.95 13.81
C PHE A 16 6.51 5.06 12.76
N ARG A 17 6.52 4.67 11.48
CA ARG A 17 6.44 5.59 10.34
C ARG A 17 5.23 5.25 9.50
N ALA A 18 4.35 6.23 9.35
CA ALA A 18 3.16 6.12 8.50
C ALA A 18 3.53 6.35 7.03
N GLU A 19 4.38 5.47 6.50
CA GLU A 19 4.92 5.52 5.14
C GLU A 19 4.52 4.24 4.38
N PRO A 20 4.06 4.35 3.13
CA PRO A 20 3.78 3.20 2.30
C PRO A 20 5.10 2.51 1.93
N TRP A 21 5.12 1.19 2.00
CA TRP A 21 6.30 0.39 1.71
C TRP A 21 5.98 -0.71 0.70
N TYR A 22 6.81 -0.84 -0.33
CA TYR A 22 6.72 -1.94 -1.28
C TYR A 22 7.56 -3.13 -0.82
N ASN A 23 6.90 -4.29 -0.71
CA ASN A 23 7.50 -5.57 -0.44
C ASN A 23 7.70 -6.35 -1.75
N PRO A 24 8.95 -6.46 -2.27
CA PRO A 24 9.21 -7.13 -3.53
C PRO A 24 8.97 -8.65 -3.47
N TYR A 25 9.04 -9.28 -2.29
CA TYR A 25 8.80 -10.72 -2.14
C TYR A 25 7.32 -11.09 -2.24
N GLY A 26 6.44 -10.18 -1.80
CA GLY A 26 5.00 -10.36 -1.85
C GLY A 26 4.33 -9.73 -3.07
N ASP A 27 5.08 -8.98 -3.89
CA ASP A 27 4.56 -8.04 -4.91
C ASP A 27 3.40 -7.22 -4.34
N CYS A 28 3.66 -6.54 -3.21
CA CYS A 28 2.62 -5.79 -2.52
C CYS A 28 3.11 -4.49 -1.93
N ILE A 29 2.19 -3.53 -1.81
CA ILE A 29 2.37 -2.31 -1.03
C ILE A 29 1.64 -2.51 0.29
N GLU A 30 2.34 -2.23 1.38
CA GLU A 30 1.78 -2.20 2.72
C GLU A 30 1.78 -0.76 3.24
N TYR A 31 0.67 -0.36 3.84
CA TYR A 31 0.54 0.95 4.44
C TYR A 31 -0.18 0.87 5.77
N GLN A 32 0.39 1.47 6.81
CA GLN A 32 -0.23 1.62 8.12
C GLN A 32 -0.21 3.09 8.51
N VAL A 33 -1.33 3.62 9.01
CA VAL A 33 -1.45 5.03 9.46
C VAL A 33 -1.28 5.21 10.96
N ALA A 34 -1.42 4.13 11.73
CA ALA A 34 -1.35 4.14 13.19
C ALA A 34 -0.65 2.88 13.70
N ASP A 35 0.16 3.07 14.75
CA ASP A 35 0.77 1.99 15.52
C ASP A 35 -0.24 1.44 16.54
N GLU A 36 -1.17 0.62 16.06
CA GLU A 36 -2.16 -0.02 16.90
C GLU A 36 -2.51 -1.43 16.41
N ALA A 37 -3.04 -2.24 17.33
CA ALA A 37 -3.50 -3.57 16.99
C ALA A 37 -4.63 -3.52 15.94
N PHE A 38 -4.51 -4.33 14.89
CA PHE A 38 -5.47 -4.36 13.80
C PHE A 38 -5.92 -5.78 13.45
N VAL A 39 -7.10 -5.86 12.83
CA VAL A 39 -7.63 -7.04 12.15
C VAL A 39 -7.47 -6.84 10.65
N ALA A 40 -6.87 -7.82 9.97
CA ALA A 40 -6.73 -7.82 8.52
C ALA A 40 -8.00 -8.41 7.87
N GLU A 41 -8.78 -7.57 7.19
CA GLU A 41 -9.96 -7.96 6.43
C GLU A 41 -9.60 -8.09 4.94
N ARG A 42 -9.59 -9.31 4.41
CA ARG A 42 -9.39 -9.54 2.98
C ARG A 42 -10.67 -9.19 2.23
N ILE A 43 -10.60 -8.17 1.36
CA ILE A 43 -11.74 -7.70 0.58
C ILE A 43 -11.85 -8.50 -0.72
N ASP A 44 -10.72 -8.71 -1.38
CA ASP A 44 -10.60 -9.54 -2.58
C ASP A 44 -9.16 -10.06 -2.75
N GLU A 45 -8.79 -10.49 -3.96
CA GLU A 45 -7.46 -11.01 -4.24
C GLU A 45 -6.36 -9.94 -4.15
N LEU A 46 -6.69 -8.66 -4.37
CA LEU A 46 -5.75 -7.54 -4.47
C LEU A 46 -5.73 -6.67 -3.21
N LEU A 47 -6.86 -6.44 -2.55
CA LEU A 47 -6.98 -5.53 -1.41
C LEU A 47 -7.25 -6.28 -0.11
N THR A 48 -6.44 -5.96 0.90
CA THR A 48 -6.71 -6.25 2.31
C THR A 48 -6.74 -4.94 3.08
N ILE A 49 -7.74 -4.75 3.94
CA ILE A 49 -7.86 -3.56 4.79
C ILE A 49 -7.41 -3.93 6.20
N TYR A 50 -6.59 -3.08 6.81
CA TYR A 50 -6.24 -3.17 8.22
C TYR A 50 -7.24 -2.31 8.99
N ARG A 51 -8.01 -2.91 9.89
CA ARG A 51 -8.97 -2.20 10.74
C ARG A 51 -8.52 -2.21 12.19
N SER A 52 -8.68 -1.09 12.86
CA SER A 52 -8.44 -1.00 14.30
C SER A 52 -9.20 -2.10 15.03
N ALA A 53 -8.51 -2.85 15.88
CA ALA A 53 -9.15 -3.81 16.78
C ALA A 53 -10.01 -3.10 17.87
N ILE A 54 -9.84 -1.79 18.04
CA ILE A 54 -10.51 -1.00 19.08
C ILE A 54 -11.86 -0.49 18.59
N ASP A 55 -11.90 0.16 17.42
CA ASP A 55 -13.07 0.88 16.92
C ASP A 55 -13.46 0.53 15.47
N ASN A 56 -12.79 -0.46 14.86
CA ASN A 56 -13.05 -0.96 13.51
C ASN A 56 -12.81 0.06 12.37
N ARG A 57 -12.19 1.22 12.65
CA ARG A 57 -11.82 2.19 11.61
C ARG A 57 -10.68 1.66 10.74
N PRO A 58 -10.59 2.04 9.45
CA PRO A 58 -9.41 1.74 8.64
C PRO A 58 -8.16 2.37 9.25
N VAL A 59 -7.11 1.57 9.43
CA VAL A 59 -5.79 1.99 9.92
C VAL A 59 -4.65 1.61 8.98
N GLY A 60 -4.99 1.16 7.79
CA GLY A 60 -4.03 0.78 6.77
C GLY A 60 -4.63 -0.14 5.73
N PHE A 61 -3.79 -0.59 4.81
CA PHE A 61 -4.15 -1.54 3.78
C PHE A 61 -2.92 -2.27 3.23
N GLN A 62 -3.20 -3.34 2.49
CA GLN A 62 -2.25 -4.00 1.60
C GLN A 62 -2.84 -4.11 0.20
N ILE A 63 -2.06 -3.72 -0.82
CA ILE A 63 -2.38 -3.93 -2.23
C ILE A 63 -1.40 -4.96 -2.80
N LYS A 64 -1.90 -6.08 -3.31
CA LYS A 64 -1.10 -7.12 -3.98
C LYS A 64 -1.12 -6.98 -5.49
N GLY A 65 -0.17 -7.62 -6.16
CA GLY A 65 -0.11 -7.69 -7.62
C GLY A 65 0.29 -6.37 -8.25
N VAL A 66 1.12 -5.57 -7.57
CA VAL A 66 1.47 -4.21 -8.01
C VAL A 66 2.16 -4.24 -9.38
N GLN A 67 3.07 -5.19 -9.60
CA GLN A 67 3.70 -5.37 -10.92
C GLN A 67 2.69 -5.75 -12.00
N ALA A 68 1.73 -6.62 -11.69
CA ALA A 68 0.69 -7.02 -12.63
C ALA A 68 -0.19 -5.82 -13.02
N ILE A 69 -0.60 -5.01 -12.05
CA ILE A 69 -1.35 -3.77 -12.25
C ILE A 69 -0.55 -2.81 -13.14
N ILE A 70 0.74 -2.57 -12.83
CA ILE A 70 1.60 -1.67 -13.62
C ILE A 70 1.75 -2.16 -15.07
N ARG A 71 1.97 -3.46 -15.29
CA ARG A 71 2.09 -4.02 -16.65
C ARG A 71 0.81 -3.85 -17.47
N ARG A 72 -0.35 -3.90 -16.83
CA ARG A 72 -1.65 -3.82 -17.49
C ARG A 72 -2.03 -2.39 -17.84
N PHE A 73 -1.92 -1.47 -16.88
CA PHE A 73 -2.34 -0.07 -17.05
C PHE A 73 -1.24 0.82 -17.61
N GLY A 74 0.00 0.31 -17.66
CA GLY A 74 1.18 1.08 -18.01
C GLY A 74 1.59 2.00 -16.85
N TRP A 75 2.85 2.43 -16.89
CA TRP A 75 3.32 3.41 -15.93
C TRP A 75 2.57 4.74 -16.11
N ASP A 76 2.38 5.19 -17.35
CA ASP A 76 1.75 6.47 -17.68
C ASP A 76 0.34 6.65 -17.08
N GLY A 77 -0.41 5.55 -16.89
CA GLY A 77 -1.74 5.57 -16.26
C GLY A 77 -1.72 5.65 -14.73
N LEU A 78 -0.56 5.45 -14.10
CA LEU A 78 -0.38 5.36 -12.65
C LEU A 78 0.57 6.44 -12.09
N VAL A 79 1.29 7.14 -12.98
CA VAL A 79 2.24 8.21 -12.63
C VAL A 79 1.51 9.48 -12.18
N VAL A 80 2.00 10.10 -11.10
CA VAL A 80 1.76 11.54 -10.86
C VAL A 80 2.91 12.29 -11.54
N ALA A 81 2.59 13.10 -12.55
CA ALA A 81 3.59 13.83 -13.32
C ALA A 81 4.50 14.66 -12.40
N SER A 82 5.80 14.36 -12.43
CA SER A 82 6.83 15.23 -11.83
C SER A 82 7.38 16.10 -12.96
N GLU A 83 7.11 17.40 -12.93
CA GLU A 83 7.70 18.38 -13.84
C GLU A 83 9.19 18.59 -13.51
N ALA A 84 10.04 17.59 -13.75
CA ALA A 84 11.49 17.76 -13.78
C ALA A 84 12.19 16.53 -14.38
N GLY A 85 12.51 16.60 -15.67
CA GLY A 85 13.57 15.80 -16.28
C GLY A 85 13.14 14.55 -17.06
N ALA A 86 13.28 14.65 -18.39
CA ALA A 86 13.62 13.55 -19.30
C ALA A 86 12.86 12.20 -19.17
N GLY A 87 11.53 12.22 -19.06
CA GLY A 87 10.69 11.05 -19.38
C GLY A 87 10.81 9.84 -18.45
N GLN A 88 11.42 9.98 -17.27
CA GLN A 88 11.47 8.91 -16.27
C GLN A 88 10.39 9.11 -15.21
N VAL A 89 9.67 8.02 -14.93
CA VAL A 89 8.68 7.96 -13.87
C VAL A 89 9.40 8.02 -12.52
N ARG A 90 9.07 9.02 -11.71
CA ARG A 90 9.67 9.19 -10.38
C ARG A 90 8.81 8.63 -9.25
N SER A 91 7.50 8.60 -9.43
CA SER A 91 6.61 8.11 -8.37
C SER A 91 5.27 7.61 -8.90
N ILE A 92 4.69 6.63 -8.22
CA ILE A 92 3.35 6.09 -8.49
C ILE A 92 2.34 6.60 -7.48
N SER A 93 1.14 6.99 -7.95
CA SER A 93 0.00 7.29 -7.08
C SER A 93 -0.60 6.02 -6.48
N ILE A 94 -0.68 5.98 -5.14
CA ILE A 94 -1.37 4.91 -4.42
C ILE A 94 -2.86 4.90 -4.75
N VAL A 95 -3.48 6.07 -4.87
CA VAL A 95 -4.90 6.17 -5.23
C VAL A 95 -5.15 5.63 -6.63
N ALA A 96 -4.25 5.90 -7.58
CA ALA A 96 -4.33 5.34 -8.93
C ALA A 96 -4.17 3.82 -8.92
N LEU A 97 -3.26 3.28 -8.10
CA LEU A 97 -3.11 1.84 -7.91
C LEU A 97 -4.37 1.20 -7.32
N LEU A 98 -4.96 1.81 -6.29
CA LEU A 98 -6.22 1.33 -5.70
C LEU A 98 -7.35 1.34 -6.72
N LEU A 99 -7.43 2.38 -7.57
CA LEU A 99 -8.42 2.47 -8.63
C LEU A 99 -8.22 1.38 -9.68
N ALA A 100 -6.97 1.18 -10.13
CA ALA A 100 -6.61 0.13 -11.08
C ALA A 100 -6.91 -1.27 -10.53
N ALA A 101 -6.60 -1.53 -9.26
CA ALA A 101 -6.96 -2.77 -8.58
C ALA A 101 -8.49 -2.96 -8.49
N TYR A 102 -9.24 -1.90 -8.18
CA TYR A 102 -10.70 -1.94 -8.21
C TYR A 102 -11.25 -2.26 -9.62
N GLU A 103 -10.53 -1.91 -10.68
CA GLU A 103 -10.94 -2.25 -12.05
C GLU A 103 -10.83 -3.75 -12.40
N GLU A 104 -10.02 -4.53 -11.68
CA GLU A 104 -9.79 -5.94 -12.04
C GLU A 104 -10.86 -6.94 -11.57
N GLY A 105 -11.74 -6.54 -10.64
CA GLY A 105 -12.66 -7.45 -9.95
C GLY A 105 -14.15 -7.15 -10.14
N PRO A 106 -15.02 -7.95 -9.51
CA PRO A 106 -16.47 -7.80 -9.63
C PRO A 106 -16.95 -6.47 -9.04
N LYS A 107 -17.93 -5.82 -9.68
CA LYS A 107 -18.44 -4.50 -9.29
C LYS A 107 -19.54 -4.61 -8.24
N THR A 108 -19.23 -5.25 -7.11
CA THR A 108 -20.17 -5.36 -5.98
C THR A 108 -20.19 -4.09 -5.13
N LEU A 109 -21.32 -3.81 -4.50
CA LEU A 109 -21.46 -2.64 -3.61
C LEU A 109 -20.52 -2.71 -2.41
N GLY A 110 -20.33 -3.91 -1.84
CA GLY A 110 -19.43 -4.13 -0.71
C GLY A 110 -17.98 -3.79 -1.05
N ARG A 111 -17.51 -4.29 -2.20
CA ARG A 111 -16.15 -4.01 -2.69
C ARG A 111 -15.95 -2.53 -2.99
N ARG A 112 -16.92 -1.89 -3.66
CA ARG A 112 -16.87 -0.44 -3.92
C ARG A 112 -16.73 0.37 -2.63
N ARG A 113 -17.51 0.03 -1.60
CA ARG A 113 -17.44 0.69 -0.28
C ARG A 113 -16.08 0.49 0.39
N ALA A 114 -15.54 -0.72 0.32
CA ALA A 114 -14.24 -1.05 0.90
C ALA A 114 -13.10 -0.25 0.25
N TYR A 115 -13.03 -0.22 -1.08
CA TYR A 115 -12.04 0.58 -1.80
C TYR A 115 -12.19 2.09 -1.54
N ALA A 116 -13.42 2.60 -1.54
CA ALA A 116 -13.69 4.01 -1.24
C ALA A 116 -13.21 4.38 0.18
N ALA A 117 -13.49 3.54 1.18
CA ALA A 117 -13.08 3.79 2.56
C ALA A 117 -11.55 3.93 2.71
N VAL A 118 -10.77 3.17 1.95
CA VAL A 118 -9.30 3.27 1.94
C VAL A 118 -8.84 4.54 1.21
N MET A 119 -9.47 4.86 0.07
CA MET A 119 -9.14 6.08 -0.68
C MET A 119 -9.48 7.37 0.08
N GLU A 120 -10.54 7.35 0.91
CA GLU A 120 -10.99 8.47 1.75
C GLU A 120 -10.13 8.66 3.00
N SER A 121 -9.34 7.65 3.39
CA SER A 121 -8.34 7.74 4.46
C SER A 121 -6.93 7.67 3.85
N PRO A 122 -6.58 8.59 2.93
CA PRO A 122 -5.41 8.42 2.13
C PRO A 122 -4.14 8.53 2.98
N PRO A 123 -3.07 7.86 2.56
CA PRO A 123 -1.79 7.99 3.22
C PRO A 123 -1.35 9.45 3.31
N LYS A 124 -0.67 9.81 4.42
CA LYS A 124 0.04 11.10 4.52
C LYS A 124 1.01 11.31 3.36
N GLN A 125 1.52 10.20 2.80
CA GLN A 125 2.33 10.15 1.60
C GLN A 125 1.58 9.41 0.47
N HIS A 126 1.09 10.17 -0.51
CA HIS A 126 0.24 9.64 -1.58
C HIS A 126 0.97 8.90 -2.70
N THR A 127 2.30 8.83 -2.62
CA THR A 127 3.14 8.31 -3.68
C THR A 127 4.26 7.43 -3.18
N ILE A 128 4.68 6.47 -4.01
CA ILE A 128 5.85 5.63 -3.78
C ILE A 128 6.85 5.90 -4.90
N PRO A 129 8.15 6.08 -4.60
CA PRO A 129 9.18 6.21 -5.63
C PRO A 129 9.19 5.01 -6.58
N ALA A 130 9.31 5.26 -7.89
CA ALA A 130 9.18 4.21 -8.90
C ALA A 130 10.35 3.21 -8.89
N ASP A 131 11.52 3.65 -8.45
CA ASP A 131 12.72 2.85 -8.24
C ASP A 131 12.57 1.84 -7.11
N GLU A 132 11.76 2.15 -6.09
CA GLU A 132 11.44 1.19 -5.01
C GLU A 132 10.60 0.01 -5.52
N LEU A 133 9.95 0.13 -6.67
CA LEU A 133 9.09 -0.92 -7.22
C LEU A 133 9.85 -1.92 -8.11
N VAL A 134 11.14 -1.71 -8.37
CA VAL A 134 11.95 -2.62 -9.18
C VAL A 134 12.61 -3.65 -8.25
N PRO A 135 12.52 -4.97 -8.51
CA PRO A 135 13.30 -5.96 -7.77
C PRO A 135 14.78 -5.66 -7.95
N ALA A 136 15.54 -5.65 -6.84
CA ALA A 136 17.00 -5.53 -6.85
C ALA A 136 17.68 -6.69 -7.59
#